data_AF-A0A1L9NSU2-F1
#
_entry.id   AF-A0A1L9NSU2-F1
#
_cell.length_a   1.000
_cell.length_b   1.000
_cell.length_c   1.000
_cell.angle_alpha   90.00
_cell.angle_beta   90.00
_cell.angle_gamma   90.00
#
_symmetry.space_group_name_H-M   'P 1'
#
loop_
_entity.id
_entity.type
_entity.pdbx_description
1 polymer ?
#
loop_
_entity_poly.entity_id
_entity_poly.type
_entity_poly.pdbx_seq_one_letter_code
_entity_poly.pdbx_strand_id
1 'polypeptide(L)'
;MDPVENRRRTTTAFGAYEPPKWQSGARSLCQFHRRTQMPCQIHNDILRFSLLSGAMIKLRSIADDDPILEHSRLLRAMELAFDYAQSEGGIGLTQTKAFNRKFAQWIADHSPWPEYSTEELMRLNKVLNEWDVPPAMVVHDLLIVGKFGRHSKGKFQVSKKAQGLRSKRGAFFAQIAETYLCAYNHSRNSRSEFAAPGNWDIFLNIINVEAEQGLTEAHLVKTLYGVERREDVFDREYLDHSGFLFSHVLRPLSWIGFLEKTSHGNRISDCTYWKTPLWHACLALDTDDMVDAPQRH
;
A
#
# COMPACT_ATOMS: atom_id res chain seq x y z
N MET A 1 -51.44 -38.17 -0.17
CA MET A 1 -52.23 -38.20 1.07
C MET A 1 -51.82 -36.97 1.87
N ASP A 2 -52.75 -36.02 2.00
CA ASP A 2 -52.73 -34.82 2.87
C ASP A 2 -52.55 -35.15 4.37
N PRO A 3 -52.45 -34.18 5.31
CA PRO A 3 -52.62 -32.70 5.24
C PRO A 3 -51.44 -31.90 5.89
N VAL A 4 -51.20 -30.59 5.73
CA VAL A 4 -51.99 -29.33 5.77
C VAL A 4 -52.65 -29.04 7.13
N GLU A 5 -51.95 -28.28 7.98
CA GLU A 5 -52.58 -27.57 9.09
C GLU A 5 -52.30 -26.06 9.04
N ASN A 6 -53.31 -25.33 9.47
CA ASN A 6 -53.72 -23.99 9.13
C ASN A 6 -53.96 -23.27 10.45
N ARG A 7 -53.44 -22.04 10.65
CA ARG A 7 -54.25 -20.85 11.00
C ARG A 7 -53.45 -19.66 11.56
N ARG A 8 -53.62 -18.54 10.85
CA ARG A 8 -54.14 -17.22 11.27
C ARG A 8 -53.39 -16.36 12.32
N ARG A 9 -52.84 -15.27 11.77
CA ARG A 9 -53.09 -13.83 12.02
C ARG A 9 -53.38 -13.36 13.45
N THR A 10 -52.62 -12.34 13.87
CA THR A 10 -53.15 -11.07 14.39
C THR A 10 -52.16 -9.93 14.12
N THR A 11 -52.71 -8.74 13.90
CA THR A 11 -52.07 -7.51 13.39
C THR A 11 -52.12 -6.43 14.47
N THR A 12 -51.00 -5.76 14.77
CA THR A 12 -50.88 -4.44 15.46
C THR A 12 -49.39 -4.16 15.69
N ALA A 13 -48.79 -2.97 15.63
CA ALA A 13 -49.14 -1.63 15.16
C ALA A 13 -47.78 -0.90 14.98
N PHE A 14 -47.69 -0.01 14.00
CA PHE A 14 -46.54 0.85 13.75
C PHE A 14 -46.37 1.87 14.88
N GLY A 15 -45.17 1.96 15.45
CA GLY A 15 -44.74 3.06 16.32
C GLY A 15 -43.57 3.80 15.67
N ALA A 16 -43.78 5.08 15.36
CA ALA A 16 -42.79 5.98 14.78
C ALA A 16 -41.71 6.34 15.81
N TYR A 17 -40.44 6.35 15.38
CA TYR A 17 -39.29 6.76 16.19
C TYR A 17 -38.82 8.14 15.71
N GLU A 18 -38.97 9.17 16.56
CA GLU A 18 -38.41 10.50 16.34
C GLU A 18 -36.95 10.57 16.87
N PRO A 19 -35.99 11.17 16.13
CA PRO A 19 -34.63 11.33 16.61
C PRO A 19 -34.45 12.56 17.53
N PRO A 20 -33.51 12.55 18.50
CA PRO A 20 -33.31 13.65 19.44
C PRO A 20 -32.65 14.87 18.82
N LYS A 21 -33.08 16.05 19.29
CA LYS A 21 -32.58 17.38 18.94
C LYS A 21 -31.21 17.65 19.57
N TRP A 22 -30.24 18.04 18.77
CA TRP A 22 -28.94 18.56 19.22
C TRP A 22 -29.11 19.95 19.84
N GLN A 23 -28.77 20.10 21.12
CA GLN A 23 -28.59 21.40 21.76
C GLN A 23 -27.09 21.68 21.99
N SER A 24 -26.71 22.87 21.53
CA SER A 24 -25.46 23.57 21.71
C SER A 24 -25.04 23.70 23.18
N GLY A 25 -23.75 23.54 23.46
CA GLY A 25 -23.19 23.82 24.80
C GLY A 25 -21.67 23.86 24.82
N ALA A 26 -21.08 24.93 24.27
CA ALA A 26 -19.71 25.29 24.56
C ALA A 26 -19.63 25.89 25.98
N ARG A 27 -18.71 25.39 26.82
CA ARG A 27 -17.95 26.16 27.82
C ARG A 27 -16.94 25.29 28.58
N SER A 28 -15.66 25.60 28.32
CA SER A 28 -14.60 25.83 29.31
C SER A 28 -14.33 24.75 30.36
N LEU A 29 -13.19 24.06 30.20
CA LEU A 29 -12.28 23.74 31.30
C LEU A 29 -10.85 23.63 30.75
N CYS A 30 -10.20 24.78 30.58
CA CYS A 30 -8.74 24.89 30.58
C CYS A 30 -8.32 25.47 31.92
N GLN A 31 -7.58 24.73 32.73
CA GLN A 31 -6.44 25.26 33.47
C GLN A 31 -5.62 24.16 34.19
N PHE A 32 -4.30 24.26 34.04
CA PHE A 32 -3.22 23.62 34.80
C PHE A 32 -2.78 22.18 34.43
N HIS A 33 -1.83 22.05 33.50
CA HIS A 33 -0.39 21.96 33.85
C HIS A 33 0.52 22.12 32.62
N ARG A 34 1.47 23.06 32.72
CA ARG A 34 2.57 23.27 31.77
C ARG A 34 3.61 22.17 31.96
N ARG A 35 3.96 21.47 30.87
CA ARG A 35 5.35 21.17 30.47
C ARG A 35 5.34 20.53 29.07
N THR A 36 6.15 21.12 28.18
CA THR A 36 6.53 20.65 26.82
C THR A 36 5.38 20.39 25.83
N GLN A 37 4.77 21.47 25.32
CA GLN A 37 4.05 21.45 24.03
C GLN A 37 4.96 22.02 22.93
N MET A 38 5.54 21.14 22.12
CA MET A 38 5.80 21.34 20.69
C MET A 38 5.77 19.95 20.07
N PRO A 39 4.65 19.58 19.39
CA PRO A 39 4.63 19.57 17.92
C PRO A 39 3.21 19.80 17.34
N CYS A 40 2.66 21.03 17.45
CA CYS A 40 1.30 21.33 16.93
C CYS A 40 1.26 22.38 15.80
N GLN A 41 2.39 23.01 15.47
CA GLN A 41 2.47 23.98 14.36
C GLN A 41 2.83 23.33 13.02
N ILE A 42 3.77 22.37 13.01
CA ILE A 42 4.22 21.64 11.81
C ILE A 42 3.06 20.92 11.09
N HIS A 43 2.19 20.26 11.86
CA HIS A 43 1.01 19.56 11.33
C HIS A 43 0.02 20.51 10.61
N ASN A 44 -0.13 21.74 11.09
CA ASN A 44 -1.03 22.72 10.48
C ASN A 44 -0.45 23.39 9.23
N ASP A 45 0.88 23.51 9.14
CA ASP A 45 1.55 24.10 7.98
C ASP A 45 1.60 23.12 6.80
N ILE A 46 1.84 21.82 7.06
CA ILE A 46 1.78 20.75 6.03
C ILE A 46 0.36 20.62 5.46
N LEU A 47 -0.67 20.67 6.30
CA LEU A 47 -2.07 20.60 5.86
C LEU A 47 -2.53 21.83 5.05
N ARG A 48 -1.95 23.01 5.30
CA ARG A 48 -2.29 24.25 4.56
C ARG A 48 -1.66 24.34 3.18
N PHE A 49 -0.48 23.75 2.97
CA PHE A 49 0.19 23.77 1.68
C PHE A 49 -0.37 22.71 0.71
N SER A 50 -0.76 21.55 1.24
CA SER A 50 -1.22 20.38 0.46
C SER A 50 -2.60 20.56 -0.21
N LEU A 51 -3.44 21.48 0.27
CA LEU A 51 -4.79 21.72 -0.27
C LEU A 51 -4.82 22.41 -1.64
N LEU A 52 -3.68 22.82 -2.20
CA LEU A 52 -3.59 23.57 -3.46
C LEU A 52 -2.87 22.85 -4.60
N SER A 53 -2.28 21.68 -4.38
CA SER A 53 -1.53 20.97 -5.41
C SER A 53 -2.08 19.56 -5.63
N GLY A 54 -2.76 19.36 -6.76
CA GLY A 54 -2.91 18.02 -7.37
C GLY A 54 -1.57 17.52 -7.93
N ALA A 55 -0.48 17.69 -7.17
CA ALA A 55 0.87 17.38 -7.61
C ALA A 55 1.11 15.87 -7.57
N MET A 56 1.25 15.30 -8.77
CA MET A 56 1.89 14.03 -9.01
C MET A 56 3.28 14.02 -8.34
N ILE A 57 3.61 12.96 -7.60
CA ILE A 57 4.94 12.83 -6.97
C ILE A 57 5.99 12.91 -8.08
N LYS A 58 6.85 13.95 -8.05
CA LYS A 58 7.90 14.11 -9.05
C LYS A 58 9.14 13.36 -8.61
N LEU A 59 9.38 12.20 -9.22
CA LEU A 59 10.58 11.40 -8.96
C LEU A 59 11.78 11.95 -9.73
N ARG A 60 12.93 12.07 -9.06
CA ARG A 60 14.23 12.32 -9.69
C ARG A 60 14.62 11.11 -10.54
N SER A 61 15.28 11.37 -11.66
CA SER A 61 15.78 10.30 -12.53
C SER A 61 16.95 9.59 -11.87
N ILE A 62 16.95 8.25 -11.94
CA ILE A 62 18.06 7.39 -11.52
C ILE A 62 18.75 6.83 -12.77
N ALA A 63 20.06 6.64 -12.72
CA ALA A 63 20.81 6.04 -13.83
C ALA A 63 20.45 4.55 -13.98
N ASP A 64 20.49 4.03 -15.21
CA ASP A 64 20.05 2.67 -15.52
C ASP A 64 20.90 1.57 -14.85
N ASP A 65 22.16 1.87 -14.55
CA ASP A 65 23.14 0.99 -13.91
C ASP A 65 23.36 1.29 -12.42
N ASP A 66 22.59 2.21 -11.84
CA ASP A 66 22.72 2.60 -10.44
C ASP A 66 22.30 1.43 -9.52
N PRO A 67 23.19 0.93 -8.64
CA PRO A 67 22.88 -0.20 -7.76
C PRO A 67 21.75 0.09 -6.78
N ILE A 68 21.39 1.36 -6.51
CA ILE A 68 20.27 1.67 -5.60
C ILE A 68 18.93 1.13 -6.11
N LEU A 69 18.80 0.87 -7.42
CA LEU A 69 17.60 0.27 -8.01
C LEU A 69 17.32 -1.13 -7.46
N GLU A 70 18.32 -1.83 -6.92
CA GLU A 70 18.16 -3.15 -6.29
C GLU A 70 17.30 -3.11 -5.02
N HIS A 71 17.11 -1.94 -4.39
CA HIS A 71 16.18 -1.80 -3.28
C HIS A 71 14.71 -2.00 -3.71
N SER A 72 14.40 -1.85 -5.01
CA SER A 72 13.04 -2.00 -5.53
C SER A 72 12.71 -3.47 -5.83
N ARG A 73 12.08 -4.15 -4.86
CA ARG A 73 11.57 -5.51 -5.06
C ARG A 73 10.51 -5.58 -6.17
N LEU A 74 9.71 -4.52 -6.31
CA LEU A 74 8.70 -4.44 -7.37
C LEU A 74 9.31 -4.28 -8.76
N LEU A 75 10.38 -3.47 -8.91
CA LEU A 75 11.15 -3.44 -10.16
C LEU A 75 11.65 -4.84 -10.50
N ARG A 76 12.25 -5.53 -9.53
CA ARG A 76 12.76 -6.89 -9.72
C ARG A 76 11.66 -7.88 -10.15
N ALA A 77 10.49 -7.81 -9.54
CA ALA A 77 9.34 -8.66 -9.90
C ALA A 77 8.82 -8.37 -11.32
N MET A 78 8.77 -7.09 -11.71
CA MET A 78 8.38 -6.67 -13.05
C MET A 78 9.40 -7.15 -14.11
N GLU A 79 10.69 -7.06 -13.81
CA GLU A 79 11.77 -7.60 -14.65
C GLU A 79 11.62 -9.12 -14.84
N LEU A 80 11.42 -9.88 -13.75
CA LEU A 80 11.18 -11.33 -13.80
C LEU A 80 9.98 -11.69 -14.67
N ALA A 81 8.88 -10.94 -14.56
CA ALA A 81 7.70 -11.15 -15.38
C ALA A 81 7.97 -10.90 -16.88
N PHE A 82 8.80 -9.91 -17.22
CA PHE A 82 9.20 -9.64 -18.59
C PHE A 82 10.10 -10.75 -19.12
N ASP A 83 11.06 -11.21 -18.32
CA ASP A 83 11.99 -12.28 -18.67
C ASP A 83 11.21 -13.58 -18.92
N TYR A 84 10.22 -13.91 -18.08
CA TYR A 84 9.31 -15.03 -18.30
C TYR A 84 8.47 -14.87 -19.56
N ALA A 85 7.88 -13.69 -19.78
CA ALA A 85 7.07 -13.44 -20.96
C ALA A 85 7.88 -13.58 -22.25
N GLN A 86 9.16 -13.21 -22.21
CA GLN A 86 10.07 -13.36 -23.35
C GLN A 86 10.39 -14.84 -23.61
N SER A 87 10.75 -15.60 -22.58
CA SER A 87 11.14 -17.01 -22.72
C SER A 87 9.97 -17.93 -23.11
N GLU A 88 8.77 -17.65 -22.62
CA GLU A 88 7.58 -18.49 -22.81
C GLU A 88 6.64 -17.98 -23.93
N GLY A 89 7.04 -16.90 -24.62
CA GLY A 89 6.23 -16.27 -25.68
C GLY A 89 4.90 -15.71 -25.15
N GLY A 90 4.94 -15.11 -23.97
CA GLY A 90 3.84 -14.49 -23.22
C GLY A 90 3.46 -15.27 -21.96
N ILE A 91 2.92 -14.56 -20.98
CA ILE A 91 2.45 -15.16 -19.72
C ILE A 91 1.08 -15.79 -19.95
N GLY A 92 0.90 -17.07 -19.63
CA GLY A 92 -0.38 -17.75 -19.85
C GLY A 92 -1.49 -17.21 -18.96
N LEU A 93 -2.70 -17.10 -19.51
CA LEU A 93 -3.89 -16.63 -18.82
C LEU A 93 -4.93 -17.74 -18.68
N THR A 94 -5.76 -17.64 -17.63
CA THR A 94 -6.99 -18.41 -17.47
C THR A 94 -8.11 -17.85 -18.36
N GLN A 95 -9.25 -18.52 -18.38
CA GLN A 95 -10.45 -18.01 -19.07
C GLN A 95 -10.95 -16.68 -18.50
N THR A 96 -10.79 -16.47 -17.19
CA THR A 96 -11.12 -15.21 -16.51
C THR A 96 -10.02 -14.15 -16.66
N LYS A 97 -9.03 -14.41 -17.52
CA LYS A 97 -7.87 -13.54 -17.79
C LYS A 97 -6.94 -13.33 -16.60
N ALA A 98 -7.02 -14.14 -15.56
CA ALA A 98 -6.00 -14.20 -14.51
C ALA A 98 -4.72 -14.85 -15.05
N PHE A 99 -3.55 -14.56 -14.48
CA PHE A 99 -2.37 -15.38 -14.71
C PHE A 99 -2.64 -16.83 -14.31
N ASN A 100 -2.18 -17.75 -15.16
CA ASN A 100 -2.38 -19.17 -14.90
C ASN A 100 -1.52 -19.64 -13.72
N ARG A 101 -1.87 -20.81 -13.18
CA ARG A 101 -1.13 -21.44 -12.08
C ARG A 101 0.36 -21.68 -12.37
N LYS A 102 0.74 -21.89 -13.65
CA LYS A 102 2.15 -22.12 -14.03
C LYS A 102 2.96 -20.85 -13.73
N PHE A 103 2.44 -19.68 -14.12
CA PHE A 103 3.09 -18.42 -13.81
C PHE A 103 2.99 -18.06 -12.33
N ALA A 104 1.84 -18.28 -11.69
CA ALA A 104 1.67 -18.00 -10.26
C ALA A 104 2.68 -18.78 -9.40
N GLN A 105 2.85 -20.07 -9.69
CA GLN A 105 3.88 -20.90 -9.05
C GLN A 105 5.30 -20.38 -9.37
N TRP A 106 5.59 -20.12 -10.65
CA TRP A 106 6.91 -19.67 -11.07
C TRP A 106 7.33 -18.35 -10.42
N ILE A 107 6.45 -17.35 -10.35
CA ILE A 107 6.80 -16.07 -9.74
C ILE A 107 6.94 -16.18 -8.22
N ALA A 108 6.24 -17.10 -7.56
CA ALA A 108 6.45 -17.42 -6.15
C ALA A 108 7.82 -18.10 -5.92
N ASP A 109 8.25 -18.99 -6.82
CA ASP A 109 9.57 -19.63 -6.77
C ASP A 109 10.72 -18.62 -6.92
N HIS A 110 10.48 -17.51 -7.63
CA HIS A 110 11.46 -16.45 -7.90
C HIS A 110 11.16 -15.15 -7.15
N SER A 111 10.29 -15.20 -6.13
CA SER A 111 9.79 -14.01 -5.46
C SER A 111 10.92 -13.21 -4.80
N PRO A 112 11.03 -11.89 -5.07
CA PRO A 112 11.97 -11.04 -4.33
C PRO A 112 11.50 -10.75 -2.89
N TRP A 113 10.32 -11.24 -2.50
CA TRP A 113 9.81 -11.21 -1.13
C TRP A 113 9.84 -12.61 -0.52
N PRO A 114 10.68 -12.86 0.50
CA PRO A 114 10.76 -14.16 1.17
C PRO A 114 9.41 -14.64 1.70
N GLU A 115 8.57 -13.73 2.20
CA GLU A 115 7.23 -14.03 2.73
C GLU A 115 6.21 -14.46 1.66
N TYR A 116 6.51 -14.25 0.39
CA TYR A 116 5.71 -14.70 -0.76
C TYR A 116 6.42 -15.78 -1.57
N SER A 117 7.40 -16.46 -0.96
CA SER A 117 7.99 -17.65 -1.55
C SER A 117 6.97 -18.79 -1.64
N THR A 118 7.21 -19.72 -2.56
CA THR A 118 6.41 -20.94 -2.68
C THR A 118 6.31 -21.72 -1.38
N GLU A 119 7.42 -21.83 -0.63
CA GLU A 119 7.44 -22.54 0.64
C GLU A 119 6.43 -21.95 1.62
N GLU A 120 6.44 -20.63 1.78
CA GLU A 120 5.52 -19.93 2.69
C GLU A 120 4.07 -20.01 2.21
N LEU A 121 3.82 -19.79 0.91
CA LEU A 121 2.46 -19.76 0.37
C LEU A 121 1.80 -21.14 0.35
N MET A 122 2.55 -22.22 0.12
CA MET A 122 2.04 -23.59 0.09
C MET A 122 1.75 -24.16 1.49
N ARG A 123 2.20 -23.52 2.57
CA ARG A 123 1.76 -23.89 3.94
C ARG A 123 0.25 -23.67 4.13
N LEU A 124 -0.33 -22.71 3.41
CA LEU A 124 -1.75 -22.36 3.49
C LEU A 124 -2.56 -22.87 2.30
N ASN A 125 -1.90 -23.22 1.19
CA ASN A 125 -2.55 -23.53 -0.09
C ASN A 125 -2.11 -24.89 -0.66
N LYS A 126 -3.05 -25.62 -1.26
CA LYS A 126 -2.72 -26.87 -1.99
C LYS A 126 -2.14 -26.62 -3.38
N VAL A 127 -2.51 -25.50 -4.00
CA VAL A 127 -2.11 -25.06 -5.34
C VAL A 127 -2.09 -23.54 -5.31
N LEU A 128 -1.14 -22.91 -5.98
CA LEU A 128 -1.08 -21.46 -6.13
C LEU A 128 -1.80 -21.01 -7.41
N ASN A 129 -2.86 -20.24 -7.25
CA ASN A 129 -3.44 -19.40 -8.30
C ASN A 129 -2.95 -17.96 -8.11
N GLU A 130 -3.25 -17.08 -9.07
CA GLU A 130 -2.84 -15.66 -8.99
C GLU A 130 -3.29 -15.00 -7.68
N TRP A 131 -4.52 -15.25 -7.23
CA TRP A 131 -5.08 -14.69 -5.99
C TRP A 131 -4.36 -15.14 -4.71
N ASP A 132 -3.65 -16.27 -4.78
CA ASP A 132 -2.89 -16.83 -3.67
C ASP A 132 -1.47 -16.24 -3.61
N VAL A 133 -1.06 -15.48 -4.65
CA VAL A 133 0.27 -14.89 -4.81
C VAL A 133 0.12 -13.36 -4.98
N PRO A 134 0.06 -12.58 -3.88
CA PRO A 134 -0.15 -11.13 -3.95
C PRO A 134 0.81 -10.38 -4.89
N PRO A 135 2.12 -10.71 -4.96
CA PRO A 135 3.01 -10.10 -5.95
C PRO A 135 2.58 -10.34 -7.40
N ALA A 136 2.08 -11.54 -7.74
CA ALA A 136 1.62 -11.87 -9.07
C ALA A 136 0.43 -10.99 -9.49
N MET A 137 -0.51 -10.76 -8.57
CA MET A 137 -1.66 -9.88 -8.80
C MET A 137 -1.22 -8.45 -9.11
N VAL A 138 -0.36 -7.88 -8.25
CA VAL A 138 0.12 -6.50 -8.43
C VAL A 138 0.89 -6.36 -9.74
N VAL A 139 1.78 -7.31 -10.05
CA VAL A 139 2.51 -7.33 -11.34
C VAL A 139 1.53 -7.36 -12.51
N HIS A 140 0.52 -8.23 -12.47
CA HIS A 140 -0.47 -8.33 -13.53
C HIS A 140 -1.22 -7.00 -13.75
N ASP A 141 -1.63 -6.38 -12.66
CA ASP A 141 -2.37 -5.13 -12.71
C ASP A 141 -1.52 -3.98 -13.20
N LEU A 142 -0.28 -3.87 -12.72
CA LEU A 142 0.67 -2.86 -13.20
C LEU A 142 0.98 -3.02 -14.68
N LEU A 143 1.11 -4.27 -15.15
CA LEU A 143 1.26 -4.58 -16.57
C LEU A 143 0.10 -4.03 -17.42
N ILE A 144 -1.12 -4.00 -16.88
CA ILE A 144 -2.33 -3.47 -17.53
C ILE A 144 -2.42 -1.94 -17.37
N VAL A 145 -2.41 -1.44 -16.14
CA VAL A 145 -2.58 -0.01 -15.81
C VAL A 145 -1.47 0.82 -16.44
N GLY A 146 -0.22 0.34 -16.36
CA GLY A 146 0.94 0.98 -16.98
C GLY A 146 1.06 0.75 -18.50
N LYS A 147 0.09 0.05 -19.12
CA LYS A 147 0.04 -0.25 -20.56
C LYS A 147 1.32 -0.92 -21.09
N PHE A 148 1.92 -1.81 -20.30
CA PHE A 148 3.13 -2.52 -20.69
C PHE A 148 2.86 -3.63 -21.71
N GLY A 149 1.62 -4.04 -21.89
CA GLY A 149 1.25 -5.08 -22.83
C GLY A 149 -0.26 -5.20 -22.99
N ARG A 150 -0.70 -6.37 -23.44
CA ARG A 150 -2.13 -6.67 -23.62
C ARG A 150 -2.41 -8.15 -23.47
N HIS A 151 -3.64 -8.47 -23.08
CA HIS A 151 -4.18 -9.82 -23.24
C HIS A 151 -4.43 -10.11 -24.72
N SER A 152 -3.90 -11.23 -25.21
CA SER A 152 -4.05 -11.68 -26.60
C SER A 152 -3.93 -13.20 -26.67
N LYS A 153 -4.92 -13.86 -27.27
CA LYS A 153 -4.93 -15.33 -27.52
C LYS A 153 -4.59 -16.17 -26.28
N GLY A 154 -5.21 -15.87 -25.14
CA GLY A 154 -5.01 -16.61 -23.89
C GLY A 154 -3.65 -16.35 -23.21
N LYS A 155 -2.91 -15.33 -23.63
CA LYS A 155 -1.65 -14.90 -22.99
C LYS A 155 -1.63 -13.41 -22.74
N PHE A 156 -0.89 -12.95 -21.74
CA PHE A 156 -0.42 -11.58 -21.65
C PHE A 156 0.84 -11.43 -22.53
N GLN A 157 0.79 -10.48 -23.45
CA GLN A 157 1.87 -10.19 -24.39
C GLN A 157 2.47 -8.83 -24.05
N VAL A 158 3.74 -8.81 -23.65
CA VAL A 158 4.50 -7.57 -23.42
C VAL A 158 4.67 -6.84 -24.76
N SER A 159 4.41 -5.54 -24.75
CA SER A 159 4.55 -4.70 -25.95
C SER A 159 6.03 -4.50 -26.33
N LYS A 160 6.31 -4.25 -27.61
CA LYS A 160 7.69 -3.92 -28.06
C LYS A 160 8.27 -2.70 -27.32
N LYS A 161 7.43 -1.69 -27.04
CA LYS A 161 7.84 -0.50 -26.27
C LYS A 161 8.26 -0.89 -24.85
N ALA A 162 7.47 -1.71 -24.18
CA ALA A 162 7.80 -2.19 -22.83
C ALA A 162 9.06 -3.07 -22.83
N GLN A 163 9.23 -3.97 -23.81
CA GLN A 163 10.48 -4.74 -23.94
C GLN A 163 11.72 -3.83 -24.00
N GLY A 164 11.63 -2.70 -24.70
CA GLY A 164 12.71 -1.70 -24.74
C GLY A 164 12.98 -0.97 -23.41
N LEU A 165 12.04 -0.97 -22.46
CA LEU A 165 12.26 -0.41 -21.12
C LEU A 165 13.11 -1.33 -20.25
N ARG A 166 13.16 -2.64 -20.53
CA ARG A 166 13.96 -3.59 -19.75
C ARG A 166 15.44 -3.21 -19.70
N SER A 167 15.96 -2.64 -20.78
CA SER A 167 17.35 -2.14 -20.89
C SER A 167 17.54 -0.72 -20.37
N LYS A 168 16.47 -0.04 -19.92
CA LYS A 168 16.46 1.32 -19.38
C LYS A 168 15.88 1.30 -17.96
N ARG A 169 16.59 0.65 -17.03
CA ARG A 169 16.07 0.30 -15.71
C ARG A 169 15.61 1.51 -14.89
N GLY A 170 16.29 2.65 -14.98
CA GLY A 170 15.91 3.87 -14.27
C GLY A 170 14.59 4.44 -14.79
N ALA A 171 14.42 4.48 -16.12
CA ALA A 171 13.15 4.87 -16.73
C ALA A 171 12.02 3.86 -16.46
N PHE A 172 12.35 2.57 -16.42
CA PHE A 172 11.38 1.52 -16.10
C PHE A 172 10.90 1.63 -14.66
N PHE A 173 11.82 1.81 -13.72
CA PHE A 173 11.55 2.08 -12.32
C PHE A 173 10.63 3.29 -12.14
N ALA A 174 10.96 4.43 -12.75
CA ALA A 174 10.16 5.64 -12.65
C ALA A 174 8.72 5.41 -13.11
N GLN A 175 8.52 4.72 -14.24
CA GLN A 175 7.18 4.40 -14.74
C GLN A 175 6.42 3.42 -13.81
N ILE A 176 7.11 2.42 -13.24
CA ILE A 176 6.51 1.50 -12.26
C ILE A 176 6.09 2.27 -11.01
N ALA A 177 6.97 3.11 -10.47
CA ALA A 177 6.71 3.88 -9.26
C ALA A 177 5.54 4.86 -9.44
N GLU A 178 5.52 5.60 -10.54
CA GLU A 178 4.41 6.49 -10.88
C GLU A 178 3.09 5.71 -11.01
N THR A 179 3.10 4.61 -11.76
CA THR A 179 1.90 3.77 -11.97
C THR A 179 1.42 3.20 -10.64
N TYR A 180 2.33 2.66 -9.83
CA TYR A 180 1.98 1.96 -8.61
C TYR A 180 1.52 2.90 -7.50
N LEU A 181 2.15 4.06 -7.34
CA LEU A 181 1.75 5.01 -6.30
C LEU A 181 0.52 5.83 -6.72
N CYS A 182 0.44 6.25 -7.98
CA CYS A 182 -0.56 7.26 -8.38
C CYS A 182 -1.77 6.71 -9.14
N ALA A 183 -1.65 5.55 -9.82
CA ALA A 183 -2.70 5.04 -10.70
C ALA A 183 -3.27 3.68 -10.28
N TYR A 184 -2.51 2.89 -9.54
CA TYR A 184 -2.94 1.57 -9.09
C TYR A 184 -3.96 1.69 -7.95
N ASN A 185 -5.04 0.90 -8.03
CA ASN A 185 -6.04 0.87 -6.97
C ASN A 185 -5.58 -0.03 -5.81
N HIS A 186 -5.01 0.56 -4.78
CA HIS A 186 -4.61 -0.14 -3.55
C HIS A 186 -5.78 -0.75 -2.76
N SER A 187 -7.02 -0.34 -3.03
CA SER A 187 -8.21 -0.91 -2.39
C SER A 187 -8.65 -2.24 -2.98
N ARG A 188 -8.03 -2.70 -4.08
CA ARG A 188 -8.46 -3.91 -4.82
C ARG A 188 -8.66 -5.15 -3.96
N ASN A 189 -7.81 -5.33 -2.95
CA ASN A 189 -7.88 -6.46 -2.01
C ASN A 189 -8.29 -6.02 -0.60
N SER A 190 -8.77 -4.78 -0.45
CA SER A 190 -9.25 -4.28 0.83
C SER A 190 -10.54 -5.01 1.21
N ARG A 191 -10.65 -5.34 2.50
CA ARG A 191 -11.88 -5.86 3.11
C ARG A 191 -12.67 -4.75 3.84
N SER A 192 -12.20 -3.51 3.76
CA SER A 192 -12.82 -2.32 4.34
C SER A 192 -13.01 -1.28 3.24
N GLU A 193 -14.16 -0.60 3.26
CA GLU A 193 -14.44 0.57 2.41
C GLU A 193 -13.84 1.85 3.01
N PHE A 194 -13.24 1.76 4.20
CA PHE A 194 -12.61 2.88 4.88
C PHE A 194 -11.43 3.42 4.06
N ALA A 195 -11.43 4.74 3.89
CA ALA A 195 -10.31 5.51 3.33
C ALA A 195 -9.89 6.55 4.37
N ALA A 196 -8.65 6.45 4.85
CA ALA A 196 -8.13 7.42 5.81
C ALA A 196 -7.87 8.76 5.11
N PRO A 197 -8.12 9.91 5.77
CA PRO A 197 -7.82 11.22 5.20
C PRO A 197 -6.32 11.38 4.90
N GLY A 198 -5.98 11.83 3.70
CA GLY A 198 -4.60 12.14 3.35
C GLY A 198 -4.33 12.00 1.86
N ASN A 199 -3.10 12.31 1.47
CA ASN A 199 -2.60 12.15 0.11
C ASN A 199 -1.09 11.86 0.18
N TRP A 200 -0.49 11.54 -0.97
CA TRP A 200 0.94 11.21 -1.02
C TRP A 200 1.86 12.32 -0.55
N ASP A 201 1.52 13.58 -0.81
CA ASP A 201 2.31 14.73 -0.35
C ASP A 201 2.38 14.76 1.18
N ILE A 202 1.24 14.62 1.87
CA ILE A 202 1.18 14.52 3.34
C ILE A 202 1.94 13.29 3.83
N PHE A 203 1.68 12.12 3.26
CA PHE A 203 2.27 10.87 3.73
C PHE A 203 3.79 10.86 3.58
N LEU A 204 4.31 11.30 2.43
CA LEU A 204 5.75 11.32 2.18
C LEU A 204 6.46 12.32 3.08
N ASN A 205 5.95 13.55 3.22
CA ASN A 205 6.59 14.57 4.05
C ASN A 205 6.61 14.21 5.54
N ILE A 206 5.54 13.58 6.06
CA ILE A 206 5.49 13.09 7.45
C ILE A 206 6.43 11.90 7.63
N ILE A 207 6.39 10.90 6.73
CA ILE A 207 7.29 9.74 6.82
C ILE A 207 8.75 10.17 6.70
N ASN A 208 9.07 11.21 5.92
CA ASN A 208 10.44 11.70 5.79
C ASN A 208 11.04 12.05 7.16
N VAL A 209 10.28 12.77 7.99
CA VAL A 209 10.70 13.20 9.33
C VAL A 209 10.63 12.05 10.32
N GLU A 210 9.49 11.35 10.37
CA GLU A 210 9.22 10.37 11.41
C GLU A 210 9.97 9.04 11.24
N ALA A 211 10.45 8.72 10.03
CA ALA A 211 11.18 7.49 9.75
C ALA A 211 12.71 7.63 9.85
N GLU A 212 13.24 8.78 10.28
CA GLU A 212 14.68 9.00 10.41
C GLU A 212 15.36 7.97 11.34
N GLN A 213 14.68 7.61 12.44
CA GLN A 213 15.15 6.62 13.41
C GLN A 213 14.33 5.32 13.38
N GLY A 214 13.63 5.09 12.27
CA GLY A 214 12.72 3.97 12.10
C GLY A 214 11.28 4.30 12.53
N LEU A 215 10.34 3.90 11.69
CA LEU A 215 8.92 4.21 11.82
C LEU A 215 8.14 2.93 12.11
N THR A 216 7.29 2.93 13.15
CA THR A 216 6.31 1.87 13.35
C THR A 216 4.94 2.27 12.79
N GLU A 217 4.13 1.29 12.40
CA GLU A 217 2.75 1.55 11.94
C GLU A 217 1.93 2.25 13.03
N ALA A 218 2.04 1.82 14.28
CA ALA A 218 1.32 2.42 15.40
C ALA A 218 1.72 3.88 15.62
N HIS A 219 3.01 4.20 15.51
CA HIS A 219 3.50 5.59 15.59
C HIS A 219 2.95 6.44 14.43
N LEU A 220 2.93 5.88 13.22
CA LEU A 220 2.37 6.59 12.06
C LEU A 220 0.86 6.86 12.20
N VAL A 221 0.08 5.88 12.67
CA VAL A 221 -1.36 6.03 12.93
C VAL A 221 -1.59 7.14 13.96
N LYS A 222 -0.85 7.13 15.08
CA LYS A 222 -0.93 8.15 16.11
C LYS A 222 -0.56 9.53 15.57
N THR A 223 0.50 9.63 14.78
CA THR A 223 1.01 10.90 14.25
C THR A 223 0.04 11.52 13.24
N LEU A 224 -0.54 10.71 12.36
CA LEU A 224 -1.46 11.21 11.33
C LEU A 224 -2.86 11.50 11.87
N TYR A 225 -3.36 10.68 12.80
CA TYR A 225 -4.78 10.67 13.15
C TYR A 225 -5.07 10.85 14.64
N GLY A 226 -4.04 10.86 15.51
CA GLY A 226 -4.22 10.91 16.96
C GLY A 226 -4.83 9.64 17.56
N VAL A 227 -4.93 8.56 16.77
CA VAL A 227 -5.52 7.29 17.18
C VAL A 227 -4.43 6.39 17.74
N GLU A 228 -4.64 5.86 18.94
CA GLU A 228 -3.68 4.98 19.61
C GLU A 228 -4.20 3.56 19.72
N ARG A 229 -3.28 2.59 19.63
CA ARG A 229 -3.60 1.19 19.84
C ARG A 229 -3.96 0.97 21.31
N ARG A 230 -5.14 0.43 21.56
CA ARG A 230 -5.52 -0.07 22.89
C ARG A 230 -5.16 -1.55 22.98
N GLU A 231 -4.49 -1.92 24.07
CA GLU A 231 -4.17 -3.33 24.34
C GLU A 231 -5.46 -4.11 24.67
N ASP A 232 -5.52 -5.36 24.21
CA ASP A 232 -6.60 -6.33 24.47
C ASP A 232 -8.03 -5.89 24.13
N VAL A 233 -8.20 -4.82 23.35
CA VAL A 233 -9.49 -4.33 22.89
C VAL A 233 -9.57 -4.38 21.37
N PHE A 234 -10.68 -4.89 20.85
CA PHE A 234 -11.01 -4.74 19.44
C PHE A 234 -11.42 -3.28 19.17
N ASP A 235 -10.48 -2.49 18.65
CA ASP A 235 -10.71 -1.10 18.28
C ASP A 235 -10.85 -0.98 16.75
N ARG A 236 -12.10 -0.81 16.29
CA ARG A 236 -12.40 -0.73 14.86
C ARG A 236 -11.75 0.48 14.19
N GLU A 237 -11.74 1.62 14.88
CA GLU A 237 -11.17 2.86 14.36
C GLU A 237 -9.67 2.71 14.14
N TYR A 238 -8.95 2.18 15.13
CA TYR A 238 -7.53 1.90 14.98
C TYR A 238 -7.26 0.94 13.82
N LEU A 239 -7.99 -0.17 13.74
CA LEU A 239 -7.78 -1.20 12.71
C LEU A 239 -8.08 -0.70 11.29
N ASP A 240 -9.08 0.17 11.12
CA ASP A 240 -9.38 0.79 9.83
C ASP A 240 -8.24 1.72 9.39
N HIS A 241 -7.74 2.58 10.27
CA HIS A 241 -6.60 3.46 9.96
C HIS A 241 -5.31 2.68 9.73
N SER A 242 -5.00 1.71 10.58
CA SER A 242 -3.77 0.92 10.47
C SER A 242 -3.79 0.05 9.21
N GLY A 243 -4.93 -0.59 8.91
CA GLY A 243 -5.12 -1.39 7.69
C GLY A 243 -5.03 -0.55 6.42
N PHE A 244 -5.58 0.68 6.42
CA PHE A 244 -5.43 1.62 5.32
C PHE A 244 -3.96 2.00 5.11
N LEU A 245 -3.27 2.49 6.14
CA LEU A 245 -1.87 2.89 6.03
C LEU A 245 -0.97 1.74 5.59
N PHE A 246 -1.20 0.53 6.11
CA PHE A 246 -0.46 -0.64 5.70
C PHE A 246 -0.60 -0.93 4.20
N SER A 247 -1.84 -0.98 3.70
CA SER A 247 -2.15 -1.41 2.33
C SER A 247 -1.93 -0.32 1.27
N HIS A 248 -2.14 0.95 1.64
CA HIS A 248 -2.11 2.09 0.72
C HIS A 248 -0.83 2.93 0.82
N VAL A 249 -0.07 2.82 1.90
CA VAL A 249 1.12 3.67 2.13
C VAL A 249 2.36 2.84 2.39
N LEU A 250 2.44 2.13 3.51
CA LEU A 250 3.64 1.44 3.97
C LEU A 250 4.05 0.30 3.02
N ARG A 251 3.12 -0.60 2.66
CA ARG A 251 3.43 -1.69 1.72
C ARG A 251 3.82 -1.15 0.34
N PRO A 252 3.09 -0.20 -0.28
CA PRO A 252 3.51 0.38 -1.55
C PRO A 252 4.92 0.98 -1.51
N LEU A 253 5.22 1.78 -0.48
CA LEU A 253 6.56 2.36 -0.29
C LEU A 253 7.63 1.29 -0.05
N SER A 254 7.31 0.21 0.66
CA SER A 254 8.24 -0.91 0.83
C SER A 254 8.48 -1.69 -0.46
N TRP A 255 7.43 -1.92 -1.25
CA TRP A 255 7.52 -2.70 -2.48
C TRP A 255 8.27 -1.95 -3.57
N ILE A 256 8.02 -0.65 -3.70
CA ILE A 256 8.77 0.18 -4.65
C ILE A 256 10.21 0.40 -4.19
N GLY A 257 10.53 0.13 -2.92
CA GLY A 257 11.88 0.14 -2.38
C GLY A 257 12.27 1.43 -1.69
N PHE A 258 11.33 2.33 -1.41
CA PHE A 258 11.58 3.56 -0.62
C PHE A 258 11.68 3.28 0.88
N LEU A 259 11.00 2.24 1.36
CA LEU A 259 11.11 1.78 2.74
C LEU A 259 11.62 0.33 2.79
N GLU A 260 12.45 0.01 3.77
CA GLU A 260 12.78 -1.36 4.13
C GLU A 260 12.10 -1.73 5.45
N LYS A 261 11.60 -2.97 5.54
CA LYS A 261 10.88 -3.46 6.72
C LYS A 261 11.73 -4.45 7.51
N THR A 262 11.93 -4.19 8.80
CA THR A 262 12.48 -5.16 9.75
C THR A 262 11.35 -5.69 10.63
N SER A 263 11.20 -7.02 10.70
CA SER A 263 10.22 -7.66 11.58
C SER A 263 10.84 -7.94 12.94
N HIS A 264 10.13 -7.60 14.02
CA HIS A 264 10.59 -7.84 15.39
C HIS A 264 9.73 -8.86 16.15
N GLY A 265 8.75 -9.45 15.46
CA GLY A 265 7.83 -10.43 16.04
C GLY A 265 7.02 -11.17 14.99
N ASN A 266 5.98 -11.85 15.46
CA ASN A 266 5.14 -12.71 14.62
C ASN A 266 3.99 -11.95 13.93
N ARG A 267 3.61 -10.75 14.41
CA ARG A 267 2.52 -9.98 13.78
C ARG A 267 3.08 -9.08 12.68
N ILE A 268 2.30 -8.94 11.61
CA ILE A 268 2.65 -8.06 10.48
C ILE A 268 2.80 -6.59 10.91
N SER A 269 2.07 -6.17 11.95
CA SER A 269 2.14 -4.83 12.57
C SER A 269 3.41 -4.58 13.38
N ASP A 270 4.13 -5.64 13.76
CA ASP A 270 5.27 -5.56 14.69
C ASP A 270 6.55 -5.37 13.86
N CYS A 271 6.55 -4.31 13.07
CA CYS A 271 7.58 -4.02 12.08
C CYS A 271 8.02 -2.56 12.19
N THR A 272 9.32 -2.37 11.98
CA THR A 272 9.92 -1.04 11.86
C THR A 272 10.29 -0.82 10.40
N TYR A 273 9.94 0.34 9.88
CA TYR A 273 10.18 0.78 8.51
C TYR A 273 11.30 1.81 8.49
N TRP A 274 12.27 1.63 7.59
CA TRP A 274 13.46 2.46 7.47
C TRP A 274 13.56 3.05 6.07
N LYS A 275 13.97 4.32 5.95
CA LYS A 275 14.24 4.92 4.65
C LYS A 275 15.42 4.20 3.98
N THR A 276 15.27 3.86 2.71
CA THR A 276 16.36 3.27 1.92
C THR A 276 17.15 4.37 1.19
N PRO A 277 18.33 4.06 0.62
CA PRO A 277 19.00 4.97 -0.31
C PRO A 277 18.12 5.46 -1.47
N LEU A 278 17.17 4.62 -1.92
CA LEU A 278 16.26 4.96 -3.01
C LEU A 278 15.29 6.09 -2.63
N TRP A 279 14.89 6.19 -1.34
CA TRP A 279 14.10 7.31 -0.82
C TRP A 279 14.81 8.65 -1.11
N HIS A 280 16.05 8.77 -0.65
CA HIS A 280 16.82 10.02 -0.74
C HIS A 280 17.23 10.35 -2.19
N ALA A 281 17.48 9.33 -3.01
CA ALA A 281 17.87 9.53 -4.39
C ALA A 281 16.69 9.99 -5.27
N CYS A 282 15.50 9.45 -5.03
CA CYS A 282 14.33 9.66 -5.90
C CYS A 282 13.44 10.81 -5.45
N LEU A 283 13.30 11.04 -4.15
CA LEU A 283 12.35 12.00 -3.62
C LEU A 283 12.99 13.37 -3.40
N ALA A 284 12.19 14.40 -3.58
CA ALA A 284 12.49 15.78 -3.21
C ALA A 284 11.28 16.24 -2.39
N LEU A 285 11.46 16.38 -1.08
CA LEU A 285 10.36 16.62 -0.15
C LEU A 285 10.55 17.97 0.54
N ASP A 286 9.44 18.60 0.89
CA ASP A 286 9.43 19.92 1.53
C ASP A 286 10.04 19.87 2.94
N THR A 287 10.11 18.67 3.53
CA THR A 287 10.69 18.42 4.85
C THR A 287 12.13 17.91 4.81
N ASP A 288 12.80 17.94 3.66
CA ASP A 288 14.20 17.47 3.52
C ASP A 288 15.19 18.28 4.37
N ASP A 289 14.89 19.52 4.72
CA ASP A 289 15.68 20.39 5.59
C ASP A 289 15.40 20.20 7.09
N MET A 290 14.34 19.45 7.43
CA MET A 290 13.97 19.11 8.81
C MET A 290 14.65 17.85 9.33
N VAL A 291 15.24 17.07 8.44
CA VAL A 291 15.99 15.86 8.78
C VAL A 291 17.48 16.14 8.69
N ASP A 292 18.20 15.83 9.77
CA ASP A 292 19.67 15.92 9.74
C ASP A 292 20.20 14.97 8.65
N ALA A 293 21.15 15.43 7.84
CA ALA A 293 21.78 14.56 6.85
C ALA A 293 22.36 13.33 7.56
N PRO A 294 22.09 12.09 7.09
CA PRO A 294 22.51 10.90 7.80
C PRO A 294 24.02 10.90 7.97
N GLN A 295 24.49 10.93 9.23
CA GLN A 295 25.88 10.70 9.56
C GLN A 295 26.21 9.26 9.18
N ARG A 296 26.87 9.07 8.05
CA ARG A 296 27.42 7.77 7.65
C ARG A 296 28.48 7.38 8.68
N HIS A 297 28.17 6.41 9.53
CA HIS A 297 29.15 5.67 10.33
C HIS A 297 29.77 4.55 9.51
#